data_AF-A0A7C5XE80-F1
#
_entry.id   AF-A0A7C5XE80-F1
#
_cell.length_a   1.000
_cell.length_b   1.000
_cell.length_c   1.000
_cell.angle_alpha   90.00
_cell.angle_beta   90.00
_cell.angle_gamma   90.00
#
_symmetry.space_group_name_H-M   'P 1'
#
loop_
_entity.id
_entity.type
_entity.pdbx_description
1 polymer ?
#
loop_
_entity_poly.entity_id
_entity_poly.type
_entity_poly.pdbx_seq_one_letter_code
_entity_poly.pdbx_strand_id
1 'polypeptide(L)' 'TTDAPHWGGLSGCTFEEAISWGKEAKEGRNVQCYCDATIAFPIVVHALAERVEKRAKIPDLSWLFKDLE' A
#
# COMPACT_ATOMS: atom_id res chain seq x y z
N THR A 1 -5.09 -2.74 9.15
CA THR A 1 -5.77 -1.99 10.23
C THR A 1 -6.82 -2.90 10.81
N THR A 2 -7.12 -2.76 12.10
CA THR A 2 -8.28 -3.41 12.74
C THR A 2 -9.48 -2.47 12.82
N ASP A 3 -9.30 -1.21 12.41
CA ASP A 3 -10.35 -0.20 12.42
C ASP A 3 -11.35 -0.43 11.29
N ALA A 4 -12.62 -0.12 11.57
CA ALA A 4 -13.72 -0.38 10.67
C ALA A 4 -14.30 0.94 10.14
N PRO A 5 -14.68 1.01 8.85
CA PRO A 5 -15.07 2.26 8.20
C PRO A 5 -16.34 2.90 8.80
N HIS A 6 -17.23 2.10 9.39
CA HIS A 6 -18.50 2.61 9.94
C HIS A 6 -18.33 3.54 11.15
N TRP A 7 -17.16 3.53 11.80
CA TRP A 7 -16.85 4.48 12.86
C TRP A 7 -16.51 5.89 12.35
N GLY A 8 -16.29 6.05 11.04
CA GLY A 8 -15.96 7.33 10.41
C GLY A 8 -14.56 7.86 10.76
N GLY A 9 -13.68 7.00 11.28
CA GLY A 9 -12.29 7.34 11.59
C GLY A 9 -11.39 7.27 10.35
N LEU A 10 -10.38 8.16 10.29
CA LEU A 10 -9.42 8.18 9.18
C LEU A 10 -8.56 6.91 9.11
N SER A 11 -8.32 6.25 10.25
CA SER A 11 -7.53 5.01 10.37
C SER A 11 -8.19 3.77 9.75
N GLY A 12 -9.50 3.84 9.49
CA GLY A 12 -10.31 2.77 8.90
C GLY A 12 -11.08 3.21 7.66
N CYS A 13 -10.77 4.39 7.09
CA CYS A 13 -11.46 4.92 5.91
C CYS A 13 -11.36 3.96 4.71
N THR A 14 -12.38 3.97 3.84
CA THR A 14 -12.36 3.11 2.66
C THR A 14 -11.47 3.69 1.56
N PHE A 15 -11.12 2.87 0.56
CA PHE A 15 -10.36 3.37 -0.58
C PHE A 15 -11.16 4.37 -1.41
N GLU A 16 -12.47 4.23 -1.51
CA GLU A 16 -13.34 5.18 -2.20
C GLU A 16 -13.28 6.56 -1.53
N GLU A 17 -13.26 6.59 -0.20
CA GLU A 17 -13.05 7.82 0.56
C GLU A 17 -11.67 8.42 0.24
N ALA A 18 -10.58 7.65 0.38
CA ALA A 18 -9.23 8.14 0.08
C ALA A 18 -9.08 8.66 -1.36
N ILE A 19 -9.70 7.98 -2.34
CA ILE A 19 -9.74 8.38 -3.75
C ILE A 19 -10.52 9.68 -3.94
N SER A 20 -11.64 9.88 -3.22
CA SER A 20 -12.43 11.12 -3.30
C SER A 20 -11.62 12.37 -2.91
N TRP A 21 -10.64 12.20 -2.01
CA TRP A 21 -9.70 13.24 -1.58
C TRP A 21 -8.46 13.35 -2.48
N GLY A 22 -8.34 12.52 -3.51
CA GLY A 22 -7.16 12.45 -4.37
C GLY A 22 -5.90 11.91 -3.68
N LYS A 23 -6.05 11.20 -2.54
CA LYS A 23 -4.93 10.60 -1.81
C LYS A 23 -4.46 9.29 -2.44
N GLU A 24 -5.35 8.62 -3.15
CA GLU A 24 -5.09 7.35 -3.83
C GLU A 24 -5.44 7.42 -5.32
N ALA A 25 -4.72 6.65 -6.12
CA ALA A 25 -4.97 6.56 -7.55
C ALA A 25 -6.29 5.83 -7.84
N LYS A 26 -7.08 6.36 -8.78
CA LYS A 26 -8.38 5.78 -9.18
C LYS A 26 -8.28 4.36 -9.76
N GLU A 27 -7.20 4.07 -10.48
CA GLU A 27 -6.98 2.77 -11.13
C GLU A 27 -6.02 1.86 -10.33
N GLY A 28 -5.79 2.17 -9.05
CA GLY A 28 -4.96 1.35 -8.16
C GLY A 28 -5.57 -0.02 -7.86
N ARG A 29 -4.71 -1.04 -7.74
CA ARG A 29 -5.12 -2.37 -7.25
C ARG A 29 -5.12 -2.35 -5.72
N ASN A 30 -6.16 -1.77 -5.14
CA ASN A 30 -6.24 -1.53 -3.70
C ASN A 30 -6.82 -2.75 -2.97
N VAL A 31 -6.25 -3.09 -1.81
CA VAL A 31 -6.73 -4.18 -0.95
C VAL A 31 -6.54 -3.84 0.52
N GLN A 32 -7.57 -4.10 1.33
CA GLN A 32 -7.53 -3.88 2.78
C GLN A 32 -7.61 -5.23 3.49
N CYS A 33 -6.61 -5.54 4.30
CA CYS A 33 -6.66 -6.67 5.24
C CYS A 33 -7.13 -6.17 6.61
N TYR A 34 -8.30 -6.63 7.05
CA TYR A 34 -8.84 -6.38 8.39
C TYR A 34 -8.30 -7.43 9.35
N CYS A 35 -7.08 -7.20 9.84
CA CYS A 35 -6.38 -8.11 10.74
C CYS A 35 -5.36 -7.32 11.56
N ASP A 36 -5.00 -7.85 12.73
CA ASP A 36 -3.86 -7.37 13.50
C ASP A 36 -2.57 -7.59 12.70
N ALA A 37 -1.71 -6.58 12.68
CA ALA A 37 -0.45 -6.62 11.93
C ALA A 37 0.46 -7.75 12.41
N THR A 38 0.48 -8.07 13.70
CA THR A 38 1.31 -9.15 14.26
C THR A 38 0.92 -10.54 13.75
N ILE A 39 -0.30 -10.70 13.24
CA ILE A 39 -0.81 -11.95 12.66
C ILE A 39 -0.59 -11.95 11.14
N ALA A 40 -1.08 -10.92 10.44
CA ALA A 40 -1.07 -10.91 8.98
C ALA A 40 0.32 -10.63 8.39
N PHE A 41 1.10 -9.75 9.02
CA PHE A 41 2.36 -9.27 8.45
C PHE A 41 3.41 -10.38 8.30
N PRO A 42 3.65 -11.28 9.28
CA PRO A 42 4.60 -12.38 9.11
C PRO A 42 4.26 -13.29 7.92
N ILE A 43 2.97 -13.57 7.68
CA ILE A 43 2.50 -14.41 6.57
C ILE A 43 2.80 -13.73 5.24
N VAL A 44 2.49 -12.43 5.11
CA VAL A 44 2.74 -11.66 3.89
C VAL A 44 4.24 -11.58 3.58
N VAL A 45 5.06 -11.27 4.59
CA VAL A 45 6.52 -11.16 4.44
C VAL A 45 7.13 -12.51 4.06
N HIS A 46 6.70 -13.60 4.69
CA HIS A 46 7.20 -14.93 4.38
C HIS A 46 6.85 -15.34 2.95
N ALA A 47 5.59 -15.17 2.54
CA ALA A 47 5.15 -15.45 1.18
C ALA A 47 5.89 -14.60 0.13
N LEU A 48 6.20 -13.34 0.45
CA LEU A 48 7.01 -12.47 -0.41
C LEU A 48 8.44 -13.00 -0.54
N ALA A 49 9.06 -13.37 0.59
CA ALA A 49 10.43 -13.89 0.62
C ALA A 49 10.58 -15.21 -0.17
N GLU A 50 9.57 -16.08 -0.14
CA GLU A 50 9.58 -17.33 -0.90
C GLU A 50 9.33 -17.15 -2.40
N ARG A 51 8.47 -16.18 -2.77
CA ARG A 51 7.93 -16.08 -4.15
C ARG A 51 8.57 -14.98 -4.99
N VAL A 52 9.27 -14.03 -4.38
CA VAL A 52 9.81 -12.85 -5.07
C VAL A 52 11.31 -12.75 -4.86
N GLU A 53 12.09 -13.27 -5.82
CA GLU A 53 13.55 -13.22 -5.78
C GLU A 53 14.13 -11.83 -6.06
N LYS A 54 13.49 -11.08 -6.98
CA LYS A 54 13.89 -9.71 -7.37
C LYS A 54 12.65 -8.85 -7.57
N ARG A 55 12.72 -7.58 -7.16
CA ARG A 55 11.68 -6.60 -7.44
C ARG A 55 11.61 -6.35 -8.94
N ALA A 56 10.52 -6.76 -9.57
CA ALA A 56 10.26 -6.44 -10.97
C ALA A 56 9.81 -4.97 -11.12
N LYS A 57 10.15 -4.36 -12.28
CA LYS A 57 9.69 -3.01 -12.68
C LYS A 57 10.05 -1.91 -11.67
N ILE A 58 11.32 -1.83 -11.30
CA ILE A 58 11.82 -0.72 -10.49
C ILE A 58 11.65 0.57 -11.31
N PRO A 59 10.98 1.62 -10.78
CA PRO A 59 10.86 2.89 -11.48
C PRO A 59 12.25 3.54 -11.63
N ASP A 60 12.55 4.01 -12.84
CA ASP A 60 13.74 4.83 -13.07
C ASP A 60 13.51 6.23 -12.50
N LEU A 61 14.30 6.59 -11.49
CA LEU A 61 14.28 7.90 -10.85
C LEU A 61 15.49 8.74 -11.23
N SER A 62 16.31 8.31 -12.20
CA SER A 62 17.50 9.04 -12.66
C SER A 62 17.15 10.46 -13.13
N TRP A 63 15.92 10.67 -13.60
CA TRP A 63 15.41 11.98 -14.00
C TRP A 63 15.35 13.01 -12.85
N LEU A 64 15.18 12.58 -11.60
CA LEU A 64 15.05 13.47 -10.43
C LEU A 64 16.39 14.15 -10.07
N PHE A 65 17.50 13.54 -10.48
CA PHE A 65 18.86 13.99 -10.14
C PHE A 65 19.61 14.55 -11.36
N LYS A 66 18.92 14.80 -12.47
CA LYS A 66 19.54 15.31 -13.70
C LYS A 66 20.24 16.67 -13.55
N ASP A 67 19.79 17.48 -12.59
CA ASP A 67 20.25 18.86 -12.38
C ASP A 67 21.13 19.03 -11.13
N LEU A 68 21.69 17.93 -10.60
CA LEU A 68 22.51 17.91 -9.37
C LEU A 68 24.03 17.82 -9.62
N GLU A 69 24.49 18.14 -10.84
CA GLU A 69 25.91 18.40 -11.13
C GLU A 69 26.25 19.90 -11.05
#